data_AF-A0A2N4U898-F1
#
_entry.id   AF-A0A2N4U898-F1
#
_cell.length_a   1.000
_cell.length_b   1.000
_cell.length_c   1.000
_cell.angle_alpha   90.00
_cell.angle_beta   90.00
_cell.angle_gamma   90.00
#
_symmetry.space_group_name_H-M   'P 1'
#
loop_
_entity.id
_entity.type
_entity.pdbx_description
1 polymer ?
#
loop_
_entity_poly.entity_id
_entity_poly.type
_entity_poly.pdbx_seq_one_letter_code
_entity_poly.pdbx_strand_id
1 'polypeptide(L)'
;MSLKVFDLQCDQGHVFEGWFGSVDNYESQQARGLLSCPICSSSRVSKKLSAPRLNLGHAKGPDPVAGTGSAPAAGPGSAVAATGVAATAVAAPAAAQMAQLQAQVMRHIRQMLRNTEDVGVRFAEEARRMHEGEAQERAIRGTATREERRELAEEGITVMPIPEFLDDDRLQ
;
A
#
# COMPACT_ATOMS: atom_id res chain seq x y z
N MET A 1 -23.46 18.51 1.22
CA MET A 1 -22.65 18.40 -0.02
C MET A 1 -22.16 16.98 -0.14
N SER A 2 -22.53 16.26 -1.21
CA SER A 2 -22.16 14.86 -1.40
C SER A 2 -20.86 14.77 -2.19
N LEU A 3 -19.86 14.04 -1.69
CA LEU A 3 -18.61 13.80 -2.42
C LEU A 3 -18.81 12.71 -3.48
N LYS A 4 -18.13 12.87 -4.62
CA LYS A 4 -18.06 11.90 -5.72
C LYS A 4 -16.70 11.21 -5.67
N VAL A 5 -16.70 9.89 -5.67
CA VAL A 5 -15.48 9.08 -5.73
C VAL A 5 -15.30 8.57 -7.16
N PHE A 6 -14.10 8.71 -7.70
CA PHE A 6 -13.72 8.16 -9.00
C PHE A 6 -12.46 7.31 -8.88
N ASP A 7 -12.43 6.20 -9.63
CA ASP A 7 -11.22 5.42 -9.84
C ASP A 7 -10.33 6.12 -10.87
N LEU A 8 -9.09 6.43 -10.49
CA LEU A 8 -8.10 7.11 -11.33
C LEU A 8 -6.91 6.19 -11.59
N GLN A 9 -6.26 6.39 -12.73
CA GLN A 9 -5.03 5.68 -13.11
C GLN A 9 -4.02 6.63 -13.74
N CYS A 10 -2.74 6.50 -13.34
CA CYS A 10 -1.64 7.23 -13.98
C CYS A 10 -1.04 6.48 -15.18
N ASP A 11 -0.19 7.16 -15.96
CA ASP A 11 0.55 6.59 -17.08
C ASP A 11 1.46 5.39 -16.72
N GLN A 12 1.89 5.30 -15.46
CA GLN A 12 2.65 4.16 -14.93
C GLN A 12 1.77 3.00 -14.46
N GLY A 13 0.45 3.09 -14.66
CA GLY A 13 -0.50 2.02 -14.37
C GLY A 13 -1.01 1.97 -12.93
N HIS A 14 -0.49 2.81 -12.02
CA HIS A 14 -0.97 2.87 -10.64
C HIS A 14 -2.43 3.33 -10.56
N VAL A 15 -3.25 2.59 -9.81
CA VAL A 15 -4.68 2.88 -9.60
C VAL A 15 -4.88 3.46 -8.20
N PHE A 16 -5.67 4.51 -8.10
CA PHE A 16 -6.00 5.17 -6.83
C PHE A 16 -7.36 5.86 -6.90
N GLU A 17 -7.95 6.16 -5.75
CA GLU A 17 -9.25 6.84 -5.67
C GLU A 17 -9.08 8.35 -5.52
N GLY A 18 -9.90 9.12 -6.25
CA GLY A 18 -10.00 10.58 -6.12
C GLY A 18 -11.36 11.01 -5.61
N TRP A 19 -11.38 11.88 -4.59
CA TRP A 19 -12.58 12.36 -3.92
C TRP A 19 -12.84 13.82 -4.31
N PHE A 20 -13.95 14.08 -5.00
CA PHE A 20 -14.25 15.38 -5.57
C PHE A 20 -15.60 15.92 -5.09
N GLY A 21 -15.72 17.24 -4.96
CA GLY A 21 -16.99 17.88 -4.57
C GLY A 21 -18.08 17.80 -5.65
N SER A 22 -17.69 17.64 -6.91
CA SER A 22 -18.58 17.45 -8.06
C SER A 22 -17.83 16.84 -9.24
N VAL A 23 -18.56 16.48 -10.31
CA VAL A 23 -17.95 16.05 -11.58
C VAL A 23 -17.18 17.19 -12.23
N ASP A 24 -17.74 18.40 -12.25
CA ASP A 24 -17.10 19.60 -12.82
C ASP A 24 -15.78 19.95 -12.11
N ASN A 25 -15.71 19.69 -10.81
CA ASN A 25 -14.50 19.89 -10.03
C ASN A 25 -13.38 18.92 -10.47
N TYR A 26 -13.71 17.66 -10.75
CA TYR A 26 -12.76 16.71 -11.33
C TYR A 26 -12.29 17.16 -12.73
N GLU A 27 -13.23 17.53 -13.61
CA GLU A 27 -12.91 17.91 -14.98
C GLU A 27 -12.03 19.17 -15.04
N SER A 28 -12.36 20.19 -14.24
CA SER A 28 -11.55 21.41 -14.15
C SER A 28 -10.15 21.17 -13.58
N GLN A 29 -9.99 20.29 -12.59
CA GLN A 29 -8.68 19.92 -12.06
C GLN A 29 -7.86 19.10 -13.06
N GLN A 30 -8.50 18.18 -13.81
CA GLN A 30 -7.86 17.40 -14.86
C GLN A 30 -7.39 18.30 -16.00
N ALA A 31 -8.24 19.21 -16.49
CA ALA A 31 -7.92 20.15 -17.57
C ALA A 31 -6.75 21.08 -17.20
N ARG A 32 -6.61 21.42 -15.91
CA ARG A 32 -5.51 22.25 -15.38
C ARG A 32 -4.26 21.44 -15.02
N GLY A 33 -4.27 20.12 -15.17
CA GLY A 33 -3.14 19.25 -14.81
C GLY A 33 -2.80 19.25 -13.32
N LEU A 34 -3.77 19.53 -12.45
CA LEU A 34 -3.56 19.60 -11.00
C LEU A 34 -3.64 18.23 -10.30
N LEU A 35 -4.09 17.21 -11.02
CA LEU A 35 -4.18 15.85 -10.51
C LEU A 35 -2.80 15.20 -10.57
N SER A 36 -2.32 14.66 -9.46
CA SER A 36 -1.04 13.94 -9.39
C SER A 36 -1.22 12.56 -8.76
N CYS A 37 -0.45 11.59 -9.26
CA CYS A 37 -0.40 10.26 -8.69
C CYS A 37 0.33 10.28 -7.33
N PRO A 38 -0.27 9.75 -6.25
CA PRO A 38 0.38 9.73 -4.93
C PRO A 38 1.57 8.76 -4.84
N ILE A 39 1.72 7.86 -5.83
CA ILE A 39 2.75 6.81 -5.83
C ILE A 39 4.00 7.25 -6.61
N CYS A 40 3.82 7.93 -7.74
CA CYS A 40 4.92 8.32 -8.63
C CYS A 40 4.97 9.82 -8.98
N SER A 41 4.05 10.62 -8.46
CA SER A 41 3.94 12.07 -8.72
C SER A 41 3.73 12.46 -10.19
N SER A 42 3.37 11.51 -11.06
CA SER A 42 2.99 11.80 -12.44
C SER A 42 1.70 12.62 -12.49
N SER A 43 1.68 13.68 -13.30
CA SER A 43 0.51 14.52 -13.57
C SER A 43 -0.39 13.97 -14.69
N ARG A 44 0.03 12.88 -15.35
CA ARG A 44 -0.77 12.19 -16.37
C ARG A 44 -1.71 11.21 -15.71
N VAL A 45 -2.88 11.70 -15.32
CA VAL A 45 -3.94 10.93 -14.64
C VAL A 45 -5.21 10.89 -15.48
N SER A 46 -5.80 9.69 -15.61
CA SER A 46 -7.04 9.44 -16.34
C SER A 46 -8.06 8.71 -15.46
N LYS A 47 -9.35 9.00 -15.66
CA LYS A 47 -10.43 8.27 -14.98
C LYS A 47 -10.63 6.91 -15.61
N LYS A 48 -10.65 5.86 -14.80
CA LYS A 48 -11.06 4.53 -15.25
C LYS A 48 -12.56 4.47 -15.44
N LEU A 49 -12.96 3.84 -16.54
CA LEU A 49 -14.35 3.42 -16.72
C LEU A 49 -14.62 2.34 -15.67
N SER A 50 -15.47 2.64 -14.69
CA SER A 50 -15.96 1.64 -13.76
C SER A 50 -16.76 0.61 -14.57
N ALA A 51 -16.24 -0.61 -14.66
CA ALA A 51 -16.93 -1.67 -15.39
C ALA A 51 -18.28 -1.93 -14.70
N PRO A 52 -19.42 -1.77 -15.39
CA PRO A 52 -20.69 -2.23 -14.85
C PRO A 52 -20.55 -3.74 -14.63
N ARG A 53 -20.79 -4.16 -13.38
CA ARG A 53 -20.85 -5.59 -13.04
C ARG A 53 -22.05 -6.19 -13.76
N LEU A 54 -21.83 -6.68 -14.98
CA LEU A 54 -22.81 -7.46 -15.71
C LEU A 54 -22.90 -8.82 -15.02
N ASN A 55 -23.90 -9.00 -14.14
CA ASN A 55 -24.24 -10.31 -13.61
C ASN A 55 -24.85 -11.12 -14.78
N LEU A 56 -24.02 -11.82 -15.54
CA LEU A 56 -24.48 -12.84 -16.47
C LEU A 56 -25.02 -14.02 -15.64
N GLY A 57 -26.30 -13.93 -15.26
CA GLY A 57 -27.01 -15.01 -14.61
C GLY A 57 -27.17 -16.18 -15.57
N HIS A 58 -26.65 -17.35 -15.18
CA HIS A 58 -27.05 -18.70 -15.64
C HIS A 58 -27.45 -18.82 -17.13
N ALA A 59 -26.48 -18.70 -18.04
CA ALA A 59 -26.57 -19.48 -19.27
C ALA A 59 -26.15 -20.91 -18.92
N LYS A 60 -27.13 -21.68 -18.44
CA LYS A 60 -27.05 -23.13 -18.30
C LYS A 60 -26.65 -23.69 -19.67
N GLY A 61 -25.38 -24.08 -19.81
CA GLY A 61 -24.92 -24.88 -20.93
C GLY A 61 -25.72 -26.18 -20.93
N PRO A 62 -26.41 -26.54 -22.02
CA PRO A 62 -27.06 -27.84 -22.10
C PRO A 62 -26.06 -28.85 -22.67
N ASP A 63 -25.80 -29.90 -21.90
CA ASP A 63 -25.24 -31.15 -22.42
C ASP A 63 -26.36 -32.22 -22.50
N PRO A 64 -26.20 -33.25 -23.36
CA PRO A 64 -27.14 -33.55 -24.44
C PRO A 64 -28.02 -34.78 -24.18
N VAL A 65 -29.25 -34.78 -24.73
CA VAL A 65 -29.98 -36.02 -25.07
C VAL A 65 -30.85 -35.82 -26.31
N ALA A 66 -30.85 -36.85 -27.14
CA ALA A 66 -31.32 -36.93 -28.51
C ALA A 66 -32.86 -36.91 -28.68
N GLY A 67 -33.32 -36.47 -29.86
CA GLY A 67 -34.71 -36.66 -30.31
C GLY A 67 -35.16 -35.77 -31.47
N THR A 68 -34.74 -36.14 -32.69
CA THR A 68 -35.29 -35.87 -34.04
C THR A 68 -36.45 -34.86 -34.27
N GLY A 69 -36.26 -33.95 -35.24
CA GLY A 69 -37.36 -33.35 -36.01
C GLY A 69 -37.05 -32.09 -36.86
N SER A 70 -36.46 -32.29 -38.04
CA SER A 70 -36.52 -31.49 -39.29
C SER A 70 -35.97 -30.04 -39.40
N ALA A 71 -35.20 -29.86 -40.48
CA ALA A 71 -34.45 -28.70 -41.01
C ALA A 71 -35.36 -27.74 -41.87
N PRO A 72 -34.90 -26.66 -42.59
CA PRO A 72 -33.53 -26.41 -43.12
C PRO A 72 -33.01 -24.94 -43.29
N ALA A 73 -31.74 -24.87 -43.73
CA ALA A 73 -31.04 -23.86 -44.58
C ALA A 73 -30.81 -22.43 -44.03
N ALA A 74 -29.68 -21.73 -44.20
CA ALA A 74 -28.47 -21.80 -45.04
C ALA A 74 -27.36 -21.02 -44.29
N GLY A 75 -26.08 -21.39 -44.26
CA GLY A 75 -25.06 -21.18 -45.31
C GLY A 75 -23.78 -20.59 -44.66
N PRO A 76 -22.56 -20.86 -45.17
CA PRO A 76 -21.32 -20.85 -44.38
C PRO A 76 -20.30 -19.77 -44.79
N GLY A 77 -19.34 -19.50 -43.90
CA GLY A 77 -18.11 -18.73 -44.18
C GLY A 77 -17.20 -18.77 -42.96
N SER A 78 -16.51 -19.88 -42.72
CA SER A 78 -15.15 -20.20 -43.16
C SER A 78 -14.08 -19.76 -42.14
N ALA A 79 -13.22 -20.72 -41.85
CA ALA A 79 -12.24 -20.74 -40.79
C ALA A 79 -11.08 -19.75 -40.98
N VAL A 80 -10.46 -19.36 -39.86
CA VAL A 80 -9.00 -19.53 -39.70
C VAL A 80 -8.65 -19.71 -38.23
N ALA A 81 -8.00 -20.83 -37.95
CA ALA A 81 -7.26 -21.07 -36.73
C ALA A 81 -5.91 -20.35 -36.80
N ALA A 82 -5.48 -19.72 -35.70
CA ALA A 82 -4.07 -19.64 -35.29
C ALA A 82 -3.99 -19.07 -33.87
N THR A 83 -3.69 -19.97 -32.93
CA THR A 83 -2.66 -19.85 -31.88
C THR A 83 -2.28 -18.44 -31.40
N GLY A 84 -2.58 -18.15 -30.12
CA GLY A 84 -2.13 -16.96 -29.40
C GLY A 84 -1.97 -17.24 -27.91
N VAL A 85 -0.86 -17.92 -27.59
CA VAL A 85 -0.11 -18.00 -26.33
C VAL A 85 -0.79 -17.47 -25.07
N ALA A 86 -1.02 -18.39 -24.13
CA ALA A 86 -1.28 -18.11 -22.72
C ALA A 86 -0.24 -17.10 -22.20
N ALA A 87 -0.71 -15.90 -21.82
CA ALA A 87 0.10 -14.93 -21.12
C ALA A 87 0.42 -15.46 -19.72
N THR A 88 1.51 -16.21 -19.62
CA THR A 88 2.25 -16.43 -18.39
C THR A 88 2.59 -15.07 -17.81
N ALA A 89 1.95 -14.71 -16.69
CA ALA A 89 2.37 -13.62 -15.83
C ALA A 89 3.74 -13.98 -15.23
N VAL A 90 4.82 -13.51 -15.85
CA VAL A 90 6.18 -13.62 -15.31
C VAL A 90 6.74 -12.23 -15.07
N ALA A 91 6.28 -11.61 -13.99
CA ALA A 91 6.95 -10.55 -13.22
C ALA A 91 6.13 -10.41 -11.92
N ALA A 92 6.64 -10.54 -10.68
CA ALA A 92 7.99 -10.38 -10.20
C ALA A 92 8.18 -11.17 -8.87
N PRO A 93 8.88 -12.31 -8.86
CA PRO A 93 9.26 -12.97 -7.60
C PRO A 93 10.17 -12.06 -6.75
N ALA A 94 10.97 -11.20 -7.39
CA ALA A 94 11.86 -10.26 -6.71
C ALA A 94 11.11 -9.19 -5.89
N ALA A 95 10.00 -8.63 -6.39
CA ALA A 95 9.25 -7.60 -5.66
C ALA A 95 8.53 -8.19 -4.44
N ALA A 96 7.93 -9.38 -4.60
CA ALA A 96 7.32 -10.11 -3.49
C ALA A 96 8.38 -10.54 -2.45
N GLN A 97 9.54 -10.97 -2.90
CA GLN A 97 10.66 -11.34 -2.03
C GLN A 97 11.24 -10.13 -1.28
N MET A 98 11.37 -8.98 -1.94
CA MET A 98 11.77 -7.72 -1.28
C MET A 98 10.74 -7.26 -0.26
N ALA A 99 9.44 -7.34 -0.56
CA ALA A 99 8.38 -7.00 0.38
C ALA A 99 8.39 -7.94 1.60
N GLN A 100 8.62 -9.24 1.39
CA GLN A 100 8.77 -10.22 2.47
C GLN A 100 10.00 -9.94 3.34
N LEU A 101 11.14 -9.61 2.72
CA LEU A 101 12.36 -9.25 3.43
C LEU A 101 12.16 -7.98 4.27
N GLN A 102 11.56 -6.94 3.69
CA GLN A 102 11.21 -5.71 4.41
C GLN A 102 10.29 -6.00 5.60
N ALA A 103 9.26 -6.83 5.41
CA ALA A 103 8.36 -7.21 6.48
C ALA A 103 9.07 -8.02 7.59
N GLN A 104 10.03 -8.88 7.25
CA GLN A 104 10.86 -9.59 8.22
C GLN A 104 11.74 -8.64 9.03
N VAL A 105 12.44 -7.71 8.36
CA VAL A 105 13.27 -6.68 9.01
C VAL A 105 12.43 -5.86 9.99
N MET A 106 11.26 -5.39 9.54
CA MET A 106 10.35 -4.60 10.38
C MET A 106 9.86 -5.36 11.61
N ARG A 107 9.52 -6.65 11.47
CA ARG A 107 9.16 -7.48 12.63
C ARG A 107 10.33 -7.61 13.62
N HIS A 108 11.55 -7.77 13.10
CA HIS A 108 12.73 -7.92 13.94
C HIS A 108 13.06 -6.62 14.69
N ILE A 109 12.95 -5.46 14.04
CA ILE A 109 13.15 -4.15 14.68
C ILE A 109 12.11 -3.95 15.78
N ARG A 110 10.82 -4.22 15.52
CA ARG A 110 9.76 -4.11 16.55
C ARG A 110 10.02 -5.04 17.73
N GLN A 111 10.48 -6.26 17.50
CA GLN A 111 10.82 -7.18 18.60
C GLN A 111 11.96 -6.67 19.46
N MET A 112 13.01 -6.09 18.84
CA MET A 112 14.10 -5.49 19.59
C MET A 112 13.61 -4.33 20.45
N LEU A 113 12.78 -3.45 19.90
CA LEU A 113 12.19 -2.34 20.65
C LEU A 113 11.32 -2.83 21.81
N ARG A 114 10.49 -3.86 21.61
CA ARG A 114 9.66 -4.44 22.68
C ARG A 114 10.46 -5.04 23.83
N ASN A 115 11.68 -5.48 23.56
CA ASN A 115 12.57 -6.04 24.58
C ASN A 115 13.33 -4.96 25.37
N THR A 116 13.11 -3.67 25.12
CA THR A 116 13.66 -2.56 25.91
C THR A 116 12.65 -2.06 26.93
N GLU A 117 13.14 -1.56 28.06
CA GLU A 117 12.33 -0.92 29.10
C GLU A 117 11.90 0.49 28.66
N ASP A 118 10.61 0.81 28.75
CA ASP A 118 10.10 2.15 28.47
C ASP A 118 10.07 3.00 29.75
N VAL A 119 10.95 3.99 29.81
CA VAL A 119 11.06 4.93 30.94
C VAL A 119 10.31 6.25 30.67
N GLY A 120 9.66 6.39 29.51
CA GLY A 120 8.86 7.55 29.13
C GLY A 120 9.64 8.87 29.23
N VAL A 121 9.07 9.86 29.92
CA VAL A 121 9.66 11.21 30.09
C VAL A 121 10.94 11.22 30.93
N ARG A 122 11.23 10.15 31.67
CA ARG A 122 12.44 10.05 32.51
C ARG A 122 13.68 9.59 31.74
N PHE A 123 13.58 9.47 30.41
CA PHE A 123 14.67 8.97 29.58
C PHE A 123 15.98 9.75 29.76
N ALA A 124 15.92 11.08 29.76
CA ALA A 124 17.13 11.90 29.88
C ALA A 124 17.82 11.77 31.25
N GLU A 125 17.05 11.57 32.32
CA GLU A 125 17.59 11.35 33.66
C GLU A 125 18.19 9.94 33.78
N GLU A 126 17.47 8.91 33.36
CA GLU A 126 17.95 7.52 33.45
C GLU A 126 19.17 7.29 32.55
N ALA A 127 19.23 7.90 31.37
CA ALA A 127 20.38 7.81 30.47
C ALA A 127 21.65 8.40 31.11
N ARG A 128 21.53 9.54 31.80
CA ARG A 128 22.63 10.15 32.57
C ARG A 128 23.08 9.26 33.72
N ARG A 129 22.14 8.78 34.53
CA ARG A 129 22.42 7.87 35.65
C ARG A 129 23.12 6.58 35.20
N MET A 130 22.76 6.04 34.03
CA MET A 130 23.44 4.89 33.45
C MET A 130 24.85 5.23 32.97
N HIS A 131 25.05 6.40 32.36
CA HIS A 131 26.37 6.86 31.90
C HIS A 131 27.34 7.10 33.06
N GLU A 132 26.85 7.63 34.18
CA GLU A 132 27.63 7.92 35.40
C GLU A 132 27.83 6.69 36.30
N GLY A 133 27.15 5.58 36.00
CA GLY A 133 27.24 4.33 36.77
C GLY A 133 26.36 4.28 38.03
N GLU A 134 25.43 5.21 38.18
CA GLU A 134 24.47 5.27 39.30
C GLU A 134 23.26 4.33 39.12
N ALA A 135 23.05 3.83 37.91
CA ALA A 135 21.99 2.89 37.57
C ALA A 135 22.53 1.70 36.77
N GLN A 136 21.85 0.55 36.86
CA GLN A 136 22.22 -0.65 36.11
C GLN A 136 22.08 -0.41 34.60
N GLU A 137 23.12 -0.80 33.84
CA GLU A 137 23.10 -0.82 32.37
C GLU A 137 22.02 -1.78 31.86
N ARG A 138 21.05 -1.23 31.12
CA ARG A 138 19.95 -1.96 30.49
C ARG A 138 19.45 -1.22 29.27
N ALA A 139 18.73 -1.90 28.38
CA ALA A 139 18.17 -1.24 27.20
C ALA A 139 16.94 -0.41 27.61
N ILE A 140 17.07 0.91 27.60
CA ILE A 140 15.99 1.85 27.89
C ILE A 140 15.52 2.58 26.62
N ARG A 141 14.22 2.85 26.54
CA ARG A 141 13.59 3.73 25.55
C ARG A 141 12.72 4.74 26.27
N GLY A 142 12.43 5.86 25.62
CA GLY A 142 11.51 6.85 26.15
C GLY A 142 11.51 8.12 25.30
N THR A 143 10.98 9.18 25.89
CA THR A 143 10.79 10.47 25.23
C THR A 143 11.77 11.50 25.77
N ALA A 144 12.41 12.24 24.89
CA ALA A 144 13.23 13.39 25.22
C ALA A 144 12.90 14.56 24.31
N THR A 145 12.84 15.76 24.88
CA THR A 145 12.72 17.01 24.15
C THR A 145 13.95 17.22 23.26
N ARG A 146 13.85 18.18 22.32
CA ARG A 146 14.97 18.51 21.43
C ARG A 146 16.17 19.07 22.19
N GLU A 147 15.93 19.79 23.28
CA GLU A 147 16.96 20.39 24.13
C GLU A 147 17.67 19.32 24.95
N GLU A 148 16.93 18.46 25.67
CA GLU A 148 17.51 17.34 26.42
C GLU A 148 18.35 16.42 25.53
N ARG A 149 17.89 16.11 24.31
CA ARG A 149 18.66 15.27 23.38
C ARG A 149 19.99 15.89 22.98
N ARG A 150 20.04 17.22 22.92
CA ARG A 150 21.25 17.96 22.60
C ARG A 150 22.22 17.93 23.78
N GLU A 151 21.70 18.18 24.99
CA GLU A 151 22.48 18.08 26.24
C GLU A 151 23.11 16.68 26.38
N LEU A 152 22.31 15.63 26.20
CA LEU A 152 22.80 14.24 26.21
C LEU A 152 23.95 14.02 25.22
N ALA A 153 23.85 14.58 24.00
CA ALA A 153 24.91 14.45 23.00
C ALA A 153 26.18 15.24 23.38
N GLU A 154 26.03 16.42 24.00
CA GLU A 154 27.15 17.24 24.51
C GLU A 154 27.85 16.56 25.70
N GLU A 155 27.10 15.84 26.53
CA GLU A 155 27.61 14.99 27.63
C GLU A 155 28.25 13.68 27.14
N GLY A 156 28.16 13.36 25.85
CA GLY A 156 28.74 12.14 25.26
C GLY A 156 27.82 10.91 25.33
N ILE A 157 26.55 11.09 25.68
CA ILE A 157 25.53 10.04 25.73
C ILE A 157 24.93 9.84 24.33
N THR A 158 25.20 8.68 23.73
CA THR A 158 24.69 8.36 22.38
C THR A 158 23.22 7.96 22.43
N VAL A 159 22.36 8.78 21.81
CA VAL A 159 20.91 8.53 21.71
C VAL A 159 20.52 8.28 20.25
N MET A 160 19.76 7.21 20.01
CA MET A 160 19.22 6.87 18.69
C MET A 160 17.74 7.29 18.58
N PRO A 161 17.35 8.11 17.57
CA PRO A 161 15.94 8.42 17.37
C PRO A 161 15.18 7.22 16.80
N ILE A 162 14.03 6.91 17.39
CA ILE A 162 13.12 5.87 16.92
C ILE A 162 11.96 6.55 16.17
N PRO A 163 11.71 6.18 14.89
CA PRO A 163 10.54 6.66 14.16
C PRO A 163 9.21 6.30 14.85
N GLU A 164 8.26 7.24 14.89
CA GLU A 164 6.98 7.08 15.60
C GLU A 164 6.15 5.87 15.15
N PHE A 165 6.26 5.45 13.88
CA PHE A 165 5.51 4.30 13.35
C PHE A 165 5.99 2.94 13.89
N LEU A 166 7.09 2.92 14.65
CA LEU A 166 7.62 1.70 15.28
C LEU A 166 7.12 1.51 16.73
N ASP A 167 6.53 2.54 17.34
CA ASP A 167 5.95 2.46 18.68
C ASP A 167 4.55 1.86 18.64
N ASP A 168 4.48 0.54 18.81
CA ASP A 168 3.21 -0.21 18.85
C ASP A 168 2.31 0.19 20.05
N ASP A 169 2.87 0.79 21.11
CA ASP A 169 2.13 1.21 22.32
C ASP A 169 1.32 2.50 22.12
N ARG A 170 1.64 3.31 21.09
CA ARG A 170 0.86 4.52 20.73
C ARG A 170 -0.17 4.30 19.62
N LEU A 171 -0.19 3.09 19.04
CA LEU A 171 -1.07 2.70 17.93
C LEU A 171 -2.32 1.94 18.40
N GLN A 172 -2.46 1.70 19.71
CA GLN A 172 -3.64 1.12 20.36
C GLN A 172 -4.48 2.23 21.01
#